data_AF-K6YQS3-F1
#
_entry.id   AF-K6YQS3-F1
#
_cell.length_a   1.000
_cell.length_b   1.000
_cell.length_c   1.000
_cell.angle_alpha   90.00
_cell.angle_beta   90.00
_cell.angle_gamma   90.00
#
_symmetry.space_group_name_H-M   'P 1'
#
loop_
_entity.id
_entity.type
_entity.pdbx_description
1 polymer ?
#
loop_
_entity_poly.entity_id
_entity_poly.type
_entity_poly.pdbx_seq_one_letter_code
_entity_poly.pdbx_strand_id
1 'polypeptide(L)'
;MATNQIQLKGVLIQGHQVASGKGVQSPYPAGTIYLQKPFFKKLGLDLSNLFEGTLNVWLPCESFKILNPDFCFENVTWIEGFNQETFSFVKCQVEYQGNQYSGWVYYPHPETKTQHFQQQNLIEILAPYIPNIVYGDELALTFQTERIAFFAPK
;
A
#
# COMPACT_ATOMS: atom_id res chain seq x y z
N MET A 1 -29.49 -0.96 6.06
CA MET A 1 -28.53 -0.89 4.93
C MET A 1 -27.28 -1.59 5.40
N ALA A 2 -26.81 -2.63 4.72
CA ALA A 2 -25.55 -3.25 5.08
C ALA A 2 -24.44 -2.20 4.88
N THR A 3 -23.59 -2.03 5.88
CA THR A 3 -22.39 -1.19 5.74
C THR A 3 -21.46 -1.87 4.74
N ASN A 4 -21.23 -1.27 3.57
CA ASN A 4 -20.28 -1.72 2.55
C ASN A 4 -18.81 -1.51 2.96
N GLN A 5 -18.57 -1.30 4.25
CA GLN A 5 -17.25 -1.01 4.78
C GLN A 5 -16.88 -2.01 5.86
N ILE A 6 -15.59 -2.33 5.90
CA ILE A 6 -14.95 -3.06 6.98
C ILE A 6 -13.86 -2.19 7.58
N GLN A 7 -13.77 -2.19 8.91
CA GLN A 7 -12.67 -1.56 9.63
C GLN A 7 -11.85 -2.65 10.32
N LEU A 8 -10.53 -2.61 10.13
CA LEU A 8 -9.57 -3.50 10.77
C LEU A 8 -8.56 -2.68 11.56
N LYS A 9 -8.20 -3.15 12.75
CA LYS A 9 -7.12 -2.60 13.55
C LYS A 9 -5.86 -3.40 13.29
N GLY A 10 -4.85 -2.76 12.72
CA GLY A 10 -3.57 -3.36 12.40
C GLY A 10 -2.42 -2.67 13.11
N VAL A 11 -1.24 -3.30 13.08
CA VAL A 11 -0.03 -2.77 13.72
C VAL A 11 0.93 -2.28 12.64
N LEU A 12 1.43 -1.05 12.77
CA LEU A 12 2.47 -0.53 11.90
C LEU A 12 3.79 -1.25 12.17
N ILE A 13 4.34 -1.91 11.16
CA ILE A 13 5.61 -2.63 11.26
C ILE A 13 6.67 -2.01 10.35
N GLN A 14 7.93 -2.35 10.62
CA GLN A 14 9.03 -2.02 9.73
C GLN A 14 9.06 -3.01 8.56
N GLY A 15 8.83 -2.52 7.33
CA GLY A 15 9.07 -3.27 6.10
C GLY A 15 10.53 -3.21 5.65
N HIS A 16 10.84 -3.68 4.43
CA HIS A 16 12.20 -3.66 3.87
C HIS A 16 12.73 -2.25 3.52
N GLN A 17 11.91 -1.21 3.67
CA GLN A 17 12.27 0.20 3.42
C GLN A 17 12.73 0.50 1.97
N VAL A 18 12.37 -0.36 1.02
CA VAL A 18 12.60 -0.14 -0.43
C VAL A 18 11.70 1.00 -0.95
N ALA A 19 10.44 1.03 -0.53
CA ALA A 19 9.47 2.06 -0.91
C ALA A 19 9.94 3.49 -0.59
N SER A 20 10.59 3.65 0.58
CA SER A 20 11.09 4.93 1.07
C SER A 20 12.56 5.21 0.78
N GLY A 21 13.27 4.28 0.12
CA GLY A 21 14.70 4.43 -0.19
C GLY A 21 15.64 4.35 1.02
N LYS A 22 15.13 4.11 2.23
CA LYS A 22 15.92 4.03 3.47
C LYS A 22 16.57 2.66 3.69
N GLY A 23 16.16 1.64 2.94
CA GLY A 23 16.72 0.29 3.05
C GLY A 23 18.19 0.26 2.60
N VAL A 24 19.07 -0.29 3.44
CA VAL A 24 20.53 -0.35 3.19
C VAL A 24 20.89 -1.07 1.88
N GLN A 25 20.06 -2.03 1.45
CA GLN A 25 20.24 -2.81 0.23
C GLN A 25 19.30 -2.36 -0.91
N SER A 26 18.59 -1.24 -0.74
CA SER A 26 17.70 -0.74 -1.79
C SER A 26 18.53 -0.27 -2.99
N PRO A 27 18.31 -0.82 -4.20
CA PRO A 27 18.96 -0.29 -5.40
C PRO A 27 18.45 1.12 -5.78
N TYR A 28 17.41 1.60 -5.08
CA TYR A 28 16.72 2.85 -5.35
C TYR A 28 16.91 3.81 -4.16
N PRO A 29 17.96 4.65 -4.15
CA PRO A 29 18.24 5.54 -3.01
C PRO A 29 17.18 6.64 -2.84
N ALA A 30 16.45 7.00 -3.90
CA ALA A 30 15.30 7.91 -3.81
C ALA A 30 14.00 7.22 -3.35
N GLY A 31 13.97 5.88 -3.28
CA GLY A 31 12.78 5.08 -3.00
C GLY A 31 11.91 4.83 -4.24
N THR A 32 11.25 3.67 -4.28
CA THR A 32 10.42 3.30 -5.44
C THR A 32 9.22 4.22 -5.61
N ILE A 33 8.60 4.66 -4.51
CA ILE A 33 7.40 5.51 -4.58
C ILE A 33 7.72 6.85 -5.26
N TYR A 34 8.86 7.46 -4.92
CA TYR A 34 9.32 8.68 -5.60
C TYR A 34 9.48 8.45 -7.11
N LEU A 35 10.13 7.36 -7.51
CA LEU A 35 10.38 7.03 -8.92
C LEU A 35 9.10 6.67 -9.68
N GLN A 36 8.13 6.03 -9.03
CA GLN A 36 6.89 5.55 -9.65
C GLN A 36 5.81 6.64 -9.77
N LYS A 37 5.76 7.60 -8.84
CA LYS A 37 4.76 8.69 -8.81
C LYS A 37 4.54 9.40 -10.16
N PRO A 38 5.58 9.80 -10.92
CA PRO A 38 5.40 10.42 -12.22
C PRO A 38 4.66 9.54 -13.25
N PHE A 39 4.84 8.23 -13.18
CA PHE A 39 4.18 7.29 -14.10
C PHE A 39 2.70 7.14 -13.74
N PHE A 40 2.37 6.96 -12.45
CA PHE A 40 0.99 6.88 -11.99
C PHE A 40 0.21 8.18 -12.28
N LYS A 41 0.85 9.34 -12.13
CA LYS A 41 0.26 10.63 -12.48
C LYS A 41 -0.09 10.72 -13.97
N LYS A 42 0.80 10.27 -14.86
CA LYS A 42 0.53 10.20 -16.30
C LYS A 42 -0.60 9.25 -16.65
N LEU A 43 -0.78 8.18 -15.86
CA LEU A 43 -1.83 7.18 -16.02
C LEU A 43 -3.16 7.57 -15.35
N GLY A 44 -3.24 8.74 -14.70
CA GLY A 44 -4.48 9.32 -14.16
C GLY A 44 -4.63 9.29 -12.64
N LEU A 45 -3.64 8.81 -11.89
CA LEU A 45 -3.62 8.81 -10.42
C LEU A 45 -2.53 9.76 -9.89
N ASP A 46 -2.94 10.93 -9.41
CA ASP A 46 -2.01 11.91 -8.83
C ASP A 46 -1.78 11.63 -7.33
N LEU A 47 -0.55 11.18 -7.00
CA LEU A 47 -0.10 10.87 -5.65
C LEU A 47 0.87 11.92 -5.09
N SER A 48 0.95 13.11 -5.71
CA SER A 48 1.95 14.14 -5.36
C SER A 48 1.89 14.57 -3.89
N ASN A 49 0.69 14.57 -3.29
CA ASN A 49 0.47 14.98 -1.89
C ASN A 49 0.74 13.88 -0.86
N LEU A 50 1.10 12.66 -1.28
CA LEU A 50 1.36 11.54 -0.37
C LEU A 50 2.84 11.47 0.00
N PHE A 51 3.13 10.87 1.15
CA PHE A 51 4.50 10.62 1.57
C PHE A 51 5.22 9.66 0.62
N GLU A 52 6.54 9.79 0.48
CA GLU A 52 7.37 8.97 -0.40
C GLU A 52 7.80 7.69 0.32
N GLY A 53 6.80 6.86 0.64
CA GLY A 53 6.97 5.59 1.32
C GLY A 53 5.63 5.00 1.69
N THR A 54 5.64 3.73 2.09
CA THR A 54 4.44 3.00 2.50
C THR A 54 4.39 2.80 4.01
N LEU A 55 3.18 2.89 4.58
CA LEU A 55 2.88 2.32 5.88
C LEU A 55 2.69 0.81 5.69
N ASN A 56 3.56 0.00 6.29
CA ASN A 56 3.43 -1.45 6.26
C ASN A 56 2.61 -1.87 7.48
N VAL A 57 1.36 -2.26 7.29
CA VAL A 57 0.45 -2.55 8.39
C VAL A 57 0.15 -4.04 8.42
N TRP A 58 0.51 -4.69 9.53
CA TRP A 58 0.14 -6.06 9.79
C TRP A 58 -1.33 -6.12 10.20
N LEU A 59 -2.16 -6.83 9.42
CA LEU A 59 -3.59 -6.97 9.70
C LEU A 59 -3.91 -8.26 10.47
N PRO A 60 -4.96 -8.26 11.30
CA PRO A 60 -5.45 -9.46 12.00
C PRO A 60 -6.30 -10.34 11.07
N CYS A 61 -5.74 -10.70 9.92
CA CYS A 61 -6.33 -11.62 8.95
C CYS A 61 -5.30 -12.66 8.51
N GLU A 62 -5.76 -13.76 7.90
CA GLU A 62 -4.87 -14.75 7.25
C GLU A 62 -4.31 -14.18 5.94
N SER A 63 -5.21 -13.61 5.14
CA SER A 63 -4.87 -13.02 3.86
C SER A 63 -5.91 -11.97 3.42
N PHE A 64 -5.58 -11.20 2.39
CA PHE A 64 -6.53 -10.34 1.71
C PHE A 64 -6.45 -10.53 0.19
N LYS A 65 -7.50 -10.07 -0.52
CA LYS A 65 -7.56 -10.10 -1.98
C LYS A 65 -8.17 -8.81 -2.52
N ILE A 66 -7.49 -8.19 -3.47
CA ILE A 66 -8.05 -7.09 -4.27
C ILE A 66 -9.12 -7.67 -5.20
N LEU A 67 -10.34 -7.13 -5.13
CA LEU A 67 -11.49 -7.59 -5.92
C LEU A 67 -11.74 -6.67 -7.12
N ASN A 68 -11.89 -5.37 -6.86
CA ASN A 68 -12.26 -4.38 -7.86
C ASN A 68 -11.49 -3.09 -7.56
N PRO A 69 -10.21 -2.95 -7.99
CA PRO A 69 -9.42 -1.79 -7.64
C PRO A 69 -10.02 -0.49 -8.21
N ASP A 70 -9.74 0.63 -7.55
CA ASP A 70 -10.09 1.95 -8.08
C ASP A 70 -9.21 2.33 -9.28
N PHE A 71 -7.94 1.88 -9.26
CA PHE A 71 -7.01 1.96 -10.39
C PHE A 71 -6.25 0.64 -10.56
N CYS A 72 -6.12 0.16 -11.79
CA CYS A 72 -5.25 -0.94 -12.16
C CYS A 72 -4.37 -0.48 -13.32
N PHE A 73 -3.05 -0.46 -13.11
CA PHE A 73 -2.08 -0.11 -14.12
C PHE A 73 -1.25 -1.34 -14.45
N GLU A 74 -1.47 -1.91 -15.63
CA GLU A 74 -0.78 -3.11 -16.09
C GLU A 74 0.50 -2.75 -16.84
N ASN A 75 1.52 -3.60 -16.71
CA ASN A 75 2.75 -3.54 -17.51
C ASN A 75 3.47 -2.18 -17.47
N VAL A 76 3.51 -1.55 -16.29
CA VAL A 76 4.13 -0.24 -16.10
C VAL A 76 5.65 -0.40 -16.12
N THR A 77 6.29 0.23 -17.11
CA THR A 77 7.75 0.38 -17.17
C THR A 77 8.13 1.68 -16.44
N TRP A 78 8.43 1.58 -15.15
CA TRP A 78 8.79 2.75 -14.33
C TRP A 78 10.30 2.93 -14.14
N ILE A 79 11.09 1.94 -14.53
CA ILE A 79 12.55 1.98 -14.51
C ILE A 79 13.12 1.14 -15.67
N GLU A 80 14.18 1.64 -16.31
CA GLU A 80 14.83 0.96 -17.43
C GLU A 80 15.62 -0.27 -16.95
N GLY A 81 15.55 -1.37 -17.71
CA GLY A 81 16.31 -2.59 -17.42
C GLY A 81 15.67 -3.55 -16.41
N PHE A 82 14.45 -3.28 -15.94
CA PHE A 82 13.68 -4.16 -15.06
C PHE A 82 12.39 -4.65 -15.73
N ASN A 83 11.81 -5.70 -15.16
CA ASN A 83 10.51 -6.21 -15.60
C ASN A 83 9.42 -5.15 -15.43
N GLN A 84 8.44 -5.18 -16.32
CA GLN A 84 7.23 -4.39 -16.18
C GLN A 84 6.40 -4.91 -15.00
N GLU A 85 5.84 -4.00 -14.21
CA GLU A 85 5.06 -4.35 -13.03
C GLU A 85 3.60 -3.92 -13.17
N THR A 86 2.69 -4.69 -12.57
CA THR A 86 1.28 -4.33 -12.46
C THR A 86 0.99 -3.79 -11.06
N PHE A 87 0.19 -2.72 -10.99
CA PHE A 87 -0.16 -2.05 -9.74
C PHE A 87 -1.66 -1.87 -9.61
N SER A 88 -2.21 -2.30 -8.48
CA SER A 88 -3.59 -1.99 -8.09
C SER A 88 -3.60 -0.96 -6.95
N PHE A 89 -4.56 -0.05 -7.01
CA PHE A 89 -4.84 0.91 -5.95
C PHE A 89 -6.29 0.80 -5.49
N VAL A 90 -6.49 0.76 -4.18
CA VAL A 90 -7.83 0.79 -3.56
C VAL A 90 -7.89 1.93 -2.56
N LYS A 91 -8.93 2.75 -2.61
CA LYS A 91 -9.14 3.81 -1.61
C LYS A 91 -9.32 3.21 -0.22
N CYS A 92 -8.66 3.80 0.76
CA CYS A 92 -8.84 3.46 2.15
C CYS A 92 -8.80 4.71 3.03
N GLN A 93 -9.25 4.56 4.27
CA GLN A 93 -9.14 5.59 5.29
C GLN A 93 -8.22 5.08 6.40
N VAL A 94 -7.22 5.86 6.75
CA VAL A 94 -6.34 5.60 7.90
C VAL A 94 -6.81 6.46 9.06
N GLU A 95 -6.96 5.87 10.24
CA GLU A 95 -7.24 6.57 11.48
C GLU A 95 -6.13 6.30 12.50
N TYR A 96 -5.58 7.38 13.05
CA TYR A 96 -4.53 7.36 14.04
C TYR A 96 -4.71 8.52 15.02
N GLN A 97 -4.74 8.22 16.32
CA GLN A 97 -4.93 9.21 17.41
C GLN A 97 -6.11 10.17 17.17
N GLY A 98 -7.24 9.65 16.68
CA GLY A 98 -8.45 10.43 16.39
C GLY A 98 -8.39 11.30 15.12
N ASN A 99 -7.28 11.28 14.38
CA ASN A 99 -7.14 11.95 13.09
C ASN A 99 -7.36 10.98 11.94
N GLN A 100 -7.97 11.47 10.87
CA GLN A 100 -8.33 10.68 9.70
C GLN A 100 -7.57 11.16 8.46
N TYR A 101 -6.89 10.24 7.78
CA TYR A 101 -6.11 10.47 6.56
C TYR A 101 -6.62 9.59 5.41
N SER A 102 -7.06 10.22 4.32
CA SER A 102 -7.38 9.47 3.11
C SER A 102 -6.11 8.90 2.50
N GLY A 103 -6.15 7.63 2.13
CA GLY A 103 -4.99 6.92 1.60
C GLY A 103 -5.37 5.91 0.52
N TRP A 104 -4.35 5.23 0.04
CA TRP A 104 -4.47 4.19 -0.98
C TRP A 104 -3.77 2.93 -0.49
N VAL A 105 -4.45 1.80 -0.55
CA VAL A 105 -3.77 0.51 -0.63
C VAL A 105 -2.93 0.53 -1.89
N TYR A 106 -1.62 0.35 -1.74
CA TYR A 106 -0.68 0.22 -2.83
C TYR A 106 -0.36 -1.27 -2.97
N TYR A 107 -0.85 -1.88 -4.04
CA TYR A 107 -0.69 -3.32 -4.28
C TYR A 107 0.10 -3.57 -5.56
N PRO A 108 1.43 -3.70 -5.47
CA PRO A 108 2.24 -4.18 -6.58
C PRO A 108 2.10 -5.71 -6.69
N HIS A 109 1.61 -6.18 -7.84
CA HIS A 109 1.24 -7.58 -8.05
C HIS A 109 2.46 -8.52 -8.00
N PRO A 110 2.52 -9.47 -7.04
CA PRO A 110 3.68 -10.33 -6.82
C PRO A 110 4.12 -11.14 -8.04
N GLU A 111 3.17 -11.58 -8.87
CA GLU A 111 3.40 -12.36 -10.10
C GLU A 111 4.24 -11.63 -11.14
N THR A 112 4.30 -10.29 -11.07
CA THR A 112 5.11 -9.47 -11.98
C THR A 112 6.53 -9.19 -11.46
N LYS A 113 6.83 -9.58 -10.21
CA LYS A 113 8.13 -9.33 -9.56
C LYS A 113 9.08 -10.51 -9.66
N THR A 114 10.38 -10.22 -9.73
CA THR A 114 11.47 -11.22 -9.74
C THR A 114 11.78 -11.83 -8.37
N GLN A 115 11.39 -11.18 -7.27
CA GLN A 115 11.54 -11.69 -5.91
C GLN A 115 10.16 -11.88 -5.27
N HIS A 116 9.77 -13.12 -5.01
CA HIS A 116 8.48 -13.47 -4.44
C HIS A 116 8.57 -13.73 -2.94
N PHE A 117 8.22 -12.73 -2.12
CA PHE A 117 7.67 -12.99 -0.79
C PHE A 117 6.90 -11.76 -0.31
N GLN A 118 5.57 -11.83 -0.32
CA GLN A 118 4.73 -10.92 0.46
C GLN A 118 4.04 -11.74 1.53
N GLN A 119 4.14 -11.28 2.78
CA GLN A 119 3.33 -11.81 3.87
C GLN A 119 1.86 -11.52 3.54
N GLN A 120 1.02 -12.56 3.50
CA GLN A 120 -0.32 -12.46 2.93
C GLN A 120 -1.26 -11.49 3.66
N ASN A 121 -0.91 -11.09 4.88
CA ASN A 121 -1.64 -10.18 5.75
C ASN A 121 -0.92 -8.85 6.00
N LEU A 122 0.17 -8.57 5.27
CA LEU A 122 0.84 -7.27 5.29
C LEU A 122 0.27 -6.38 4.19
N ILE A 123 -0.38 -5.29 4.58
CA ILE A 123 -0.91 -4.31 3.62
C ILE A 123 -0.01 -3.07 3.57
N GLU A 124 0.29 -2.60 2.36
CA GLU A 124 1.05 -1.37 2.14
C GLU A 124 0.08 -0.22 1.84
N ILE A 125 0.15 0.85 2.64
CA ILE A 125 -0.70 2.05 2.47
C ILE A 125 0.14 3.26 2.10
N LEU A 126 -0.25 3.98 1.05
CA LEU A 126 0.20 5.33 0.77
C LEU A 126 -0.74 6.34 1.43
N ALA A 127 -0.18 7.21 2.25
CA ALA A 127 -0.92 8.25 2.97
C ALA A 127 -0.12 9.57 2.96
N PRO A 128 -0.76 10.72 3.27
CA PRO A 128 -0.04 11.93 3.63
C PRO A 128 0.91 11.68 4.81
N TYR A 129 1.80 12.63 5.10
CA TYR A 129 2.62 12.57 6.30
C TYR A 129 1.73 12.53 7.56
N ILE A 130 1.90 11.51 8.40
CA ILE A 130 1.20 11.34 9.67
C ILE A 130 2.18 11.72 10.80
N PRO A 131 1.95 12.80 11.55
CA PRO A 131 2.84 13.22 12.62
C PRO A 131 2.95 12.19 13.74
N ASN A 132 4.15 12.03 14.28
CA ASN A 132 4.46 11.23 15.49
C ASN A 132 4.18 9.73 15.41
N ILE A 133 3.77 9.21 14.25
CA ILE A 133 3.56 7.77 14.06
C ILE A 133 4.90 7.01 14.15
N VAL A 134 4.91 5.91 14.90
CA VAL A 134 6.11 5.07 15.08
C VAL A 134 5.78 3.59 14.89
N TYR A 135 6.80 2.77 14.64
CA TYR A 135 6.62 1.32 14.56
C TYR A 135 6.09 0.76 15.87
N GLY A 136 5.16 -0.20 15.79
CA GLY A 136 4.43 -0.76 16.92
C GLY A 136 3.09 -0.08 17.20
N ASP A 137 2.82 1.09 16.60
CA ASP A 137 1.54 1.78 16.76
C ASP A 137 0.38 1.00 16.11
N GLU A 138 -0.79 1.05 16.75
CA GLU A 138 -2.05 0.57 16.19
C GLU A 138 -2.68 1.62 15.27
N LEU A 139 -3.18 1.16 14.12
CA LEU A 139 -3.90 1.95 13.14
C LEU A 139 -5.26 1.30 12.87
N ALA A 140 -6.32 2.10 12.82
CA ALA A 140 -7.59 1.66 12.29
C ALA A 140 -7.65 1.97 10.79
N LEU A 141 -7.89 0.94 9.98
CA LEU A 141 -7.98 1.04 8.52
C LEU A 141 -9.39 0.67 8.07
N THR A 142 -10.03 1.58 7.33
CA THR A 142 -11.37 1.34 6.77
C THR A 142 -11.28 1.16 5.25
N PHE A 143 -11.96 0.12 4.76
CA PHE A 143 -11.98 -0.28 3.36
C PHE A 143 -13.41 -0.52 2.89
N GLN A 144 -13.65 -0.40 1.58
CA GLN A 144 -14.89 -0.83 0.94
C GLN A 144 -14.83 -2.34 0.63
N THR A 145 -15.81 -3.12 1.08
CA THR A 145 -15.79 -4.59 1.00
C THR A 145 -15.99 -5.11 -0.42
N GLU A 146 -16.56 -4.33 -1.33
CA GLU A 146 -16.63 -4.64 -2.76
C GLU A 146 -15.28 -4.45 -3.49
N ARG A 147 -14.33 -3.72 -2.87
CA ARG A 147 -13.02 -3.40 -3.45
C ARG A 147 -11.94 -4.39 -3.01
N ILE A 148 -11.99 -4.81 -1.75
CA ILE A 148 -11.00 -5.68 -1.10
C ILE A 148 -11.70 -6.60 -0.11
N ALA A 149 -11.34 -7.89 -0.17
CA ALA A 149 -11.81 -8.91 0.78
C ALA A 149 -10.69 -9.31 1.73
N PHE A 150 -11.06 -9.64 2.97
CA PHE A 150 -10.17 -10.15 4.00
C PHE A 150 -10.65 -11.53 4.44
N PHE A 151 -9.73 -12.45 4.64
CA PHE A 151 -10.02 -13.83 5.02
C PHE A 151 -9.54 -14.08 6.45
N ALA A 152 -10.44 -14.57 7.29
CA ALA A 152 -10.13 -14.91 8.67
C ALA A 152 -9.18 -16.12 8.73
N PRO A 153 -8.32 -16.21 9.76
CA PRO A 153 -7.59 -17.44 10.06
C PRO A 153 -8.54 -18.62 10.20
N LYS A 154 -8.18 -19.76 9.60
CA LYS A 154 -8.83 -21.06 9.87
C LYS A 154 -8.66 -21.52 11.31
#